data_AF-A0A839QG19-F1
#
_entry.id   AF-A0A839QG19-F1
#
_cell.length_a   1.000
_cell.length_b   1.000
_cell.length_c   1.000
_cell.angle_alpha   90.00
_cell.angle_beta   90.00
_cell.angle_gamma   90.00
#
_symmetry.space_group_name_H-M   'P 1'
#
loop_
_entity.id
_entity.type
_entity.pdbx_description
1 polymer ?
#
loop_
_entity_poly.entity_id
_entity_poly.type
_entity_poly.pdbx_seq_one_letter_code
_entity_poly.pdbx_strand_id
1 'polypeptide(L)' 'MRVNPYYSNNTSDPNVHHVQSDCPTGQQISAENKRFGTNGYPKCKQCAAK' A
#
# COMPACT_ATOMS: atom_id res chain seq x y z
N MET A 1 4.68 8.15 9.11
CA MET A 1 5.76 8.81 8.33
C MET A 1 5.55 8.48 6.86
N ARG A 2 5.70 9.44 5.95
CA ARG A 2 5.46 9.20 4.51
C ARG A 2 6.64 8.42 3.92
N VAL A 3 6.34 7.40 3.13
CA VAL A 3 7.30 6.56 2.43
C VAL A 3 7.00 6.54 0.93
N ASN A 4 7.93 5.98 0.15
CA ASN A 4 7.70 5.73 -1.27
C ASN A 4 6.43 4.91 -1.45
N PRO A 5 5.58 5.25 -2.44
CA PRO A 5 4.36 4.51 -2.67
C PRO A 5 4.66 3.03 -2.91
N TYR A 6 3.83 2.17 -2.35
CA TYR A 6 3.90 0.73 -2.53
C TYR A 6 2.50 0.13 -2.55
N TYR A 7 2.34 -1.02 -3.20
CA TYR A 7 1.08 -1.74 -3.29
C TYR A 7 1.32 -3.24 -3.11
N SER A 8 0.24 -3.99 -2.84
CA SER A 8 0.30 -5.45 -2.83
C SER A 8 0.10 -5.97 -4.25
N ASN A 9 0.97 -6.86 -4.70
CA ASN A 9 0.80 -7.62 -5.95
C ASN A 9 0.02 -8.94 -5.74
N ASN A 10 -0.47 -9.18 -4.54
CA ASN A 10 -1.34 -10.32 -4.27
C ASN A 10 -2.75 -10.01 -4.76
N THR A 11 -3.31 -10.88 -5.60
CA THR A 11 -4.65 -10.73 -6.17
C THR A 11 -5.77 -10.78 -5.13
N SER A 12 -5.50 -11.33 -3.94
CA SER A 12 -6.45 -11.33 -2.82
C SER A 12 -6.48 -10.01 -2.05
N ASP A 13 -5.48 -9.16 -2.18
CA ASP A 13 -5.43 -7.86 -1.54
C ASP A 13 -6.19 -6.81 -2.36
N PRO A 14 -6.75 -5.77 -1.70
CA PRO A 14 -7.37 -4.67 -2.41
C PRO A 14 -6.36 -3.94 -3.31
N ASN A 15 -6.81 -3.56 -4.51
CA ASN A 15 -6.06 -2.76 -5.48
C ASN A 15 -5.92 -1.31 -4.98
N VAL A 16 -5.07 -1.10 -3.98
CA VAL A 16 -4.75 0.20 -3.39
C VAL A 16 -3.24 0.35 -3.24
N HIS A 17 -2.76 1.60 -3.20
CA HIS A 17 -1.39 1.89 -2.81
C HIS A 17 -1.31 2.59 -1.46
N HIS A 18 -0.20 2.37 -0.79
CA HIS A 18 0.15 2.88 0.52
C HIS A 18 1.30 3.85 0.38
N VAL A 19 1.20 4.98 1.08
CA VAL A 19 2.25 6.00 1.15
C VAL A 19 2.75 6.21 2.58
N GLN A 20 2.28 5.42 3.54
CA GLN A 20 2.64 5.56 4.94
C GLN A 20 3.31 4.29 5.47
N SER A 21 4.36 4.46 6.26
CA SER A 21 5.08 3.35 6.92
C SER A 21 4.24 2.68 8.01
N ASP A 22 3.38 3.46 8.64
CA ASP A 22 2.51 3.11 9.76
C ASP A 22 1.08 2.78 9.31
N CYS A 23 0.90 2.43 8.03
CA CYS A 23 -0.39 1.98 7.54
C CYS A 23 -0.62 0.52 7.96
N PRO A 24 -1.63 0.19 8.78
CA PRO A 24 -1.89 -1.18 9.23
C PRO A 24 -2.08 -2.15 8.08
N THR A 25 -2.89 -1.77 7.09
CA THR A 25 -3.11 -2.58 5.88
C THR A 25 -1.84 -2.73 5.05
N GLY A 26 -1.01 -1.68 4.95
CA GLY A 26 0.28 -1.75 4.28
C GLY A 26 1.31 -2.62 5.02
N GLN A 27 1.23 -2.70 6.35
CA GLN A 27 2.08 -3.55 7.19
C GLN A 27 1.69 -5.04 7.14
N GLN A 28 0.44 -5.35 6.76
CA GLN A 28 0.00 -6.72 6.52
C GLN A 28 0.51 -7.30 5.20
N ILE A 29 1.00 -6.47 4.28
CA ILE A 29 1.57 -6.91 3.00
C ILE A 29 2.95 -7.54 3.27
N SER A 30 3.06 -8.85 3.08
CA SER A 30 4.35 -9.56 3.11
C SER A 30 5.34 -8.93 2.14
N ALA A 31 6.63 -8.87 2.54
CA ALA A 31 7.68 -8.26 1.73
C ALA A 31 7.78 -8.82 0.31
N GLU A 32 7.46 -10.10 0.13
CA GLU A 32 7.42 -10.80 -1.17
C GLU A 32 6.35 -10.25 -2.12
N ASN A 33 5.21 -9.81 -1.57
CA ASN A 33 4.08 -9.25 -2.32
C ASN A 33 4.14 -7.73 -2.43
N LYS A 34 5.01 -7.08 -1.67
CA LYS A 34 5.18 -5.63 -1.66
C LYS A 34 5.92 -5.16 -2.91
N ARG A 35 5.24 -4.37 -3.74
CA ARG A 35 5.83 -3.73 -4.92
C ARG A 35 5.86 -2.22 -4.75
N PHE A 36 6.97 -1.61 -5.15
CA PHE A 36 7.10 -0.16 -5.15
C PHE A 36 6.38 0.46 -6.35
N GLY A 37 5.77 1.62 -6.15
CA GLY A 37 4.93 2.31 -7.12
C GLY A 37 3.48 2.38 -6.67
N THR A 38 2.64 2.92 -7.54
CA THR A 38 1.18 3.06 -7.31
C THR A 38 0.36 2.06 -8.12
N ASN A 39 0.93 1.50 -9.20
CA ASN A 39 0.22 0.69 -10.20
C ASN A 39 -1.07 1.33 -10.76
N GLY A 40 -1.19 2.65 -10.69
CA GLY A 40 -2.44 3.37 -11.01
C GLY A 40 -3.57 3.15 -9.99
N TYR A 41 -3.32 2.43 -8.90
CA TYR A 41 -4.31 2.17 -7.86
C TYR A 41 -4.61 3.42 -7.04
N PRO A 42 -5.84 3.56 -6.52
CA PRO A 42 -6.17 4.61 -5.57
C PRO A 42 -5.38 4.45 -4.26
N LYS A 43 -5.29 5.55 -3.49
CA LYS A 43 -4.73 5.47 -2.13
C LYS A 43 -5.60 4.58 -1.25
N CYS A 44 -4.96 3.85 -0.35
CA CYS A 44 -5.64 3.15 0.72
C CYS A 44 -6.45 4.17 1.57
N LYS A 45 -7.62 3.77 2.12
CA LYS A 45 -8.49 4.70 2.88
C LYS A 45 -7.74 5.43 4.01
N GLN A 46 -6.90 4.72 4.76
CA GLN A 46 -6.08 5.33 5.83
C GLN A 46 -4.98 6.25 5.30
N CYS A 47 -4.44 5.93 4.13
CA CYS A 47 -3.41 6.69 3.44
C CYS A 47 -3.97 7.93 2.73
N ALA A 48 -5.29 7.94 2.47
CA ALA A 48 -6.02 9.07 1.93
C ALA A 48 -6.52 10.02 3.04
N ALA A 49 -6.81 9.48 4.23
CA ALA A 49 -7.31 10.22 5.38
C ALA A 49 -6.22 10.89 6.24
N LYS A 50 -4.94 10.60 5.99
CA LYS A 50 -3.77 11.22 6.61
C LYS A 50 -2.90 11.85 5.54
#